data_AF-A0A7K2ZG46-F1
#
_entry.id   AF-A0A7K2ZG46-F1
#
_cell.length_a   1.000
_cell.length_b   1.000
_cell.length_c   1.000
_cell.angle_alpha   90.00
_cell.angle_beta   90.00
_cell.angle_gamma   90.00
#
_symmetry.space_group_name_H-M   'P 1'
#
loop_
_entity.id
_entity.type
_entity.pdbx_description
1 polymer ?
#
loop_
_entity_poly.entity_id
_entity_poly.type
_entity_poly.pdbx_seq_one_letter_code
_entity_poly.pdbx_strand_id
1 'polypeptide(L)'
;LRYEAEARRGVDGTDLVREACMREHIAEALANGRRPAVVVGAFHTPALLPYAEGAATAPAPGAPHAADAPDVPDAGDTPRAAKAPDAPRAAKATDAPNTLAGAPKAPAREPGAGVAAACTVSLIPYTYPLLDSRSGYPAGIRDPEWQHTVLDAAGDPSALHEALVRTAVRVCVALREQGHPYGPADGREVVRVAGDLARLRDLPAPGRGELLEAVQTVLGRGETYGTGRAVAHALERVLVGTRTGRPTPAAPRSGLGPAVEA
;
A
#
# COMPACT_ATOMS: atom_id res chain seq x y z
N LEU A 1 3.42 -1.59 -12.29
CA LEU A 1 1.98 -1.27 -12.37
C LEU A 1 1.49 -1.13 -13.81
N ARG A 2 1.52 0.05 -14.47
CA ARG A 2 0.92 0.23 -15.82
C ARG A 2 1.40 -0.77 -16.87
N TYR A 3 2.71 -0.84 -17.06
CA TYR A 3 3.36 -1.82 -17.94
C TYR A 3 2.99 -3.28 -17.63
N GLU A 4 2.80 -3.62 -16.34
CA GLU A 4 2.45 -4.99 -15.93
C GLU A 4 0.96 -5.29 -16.15
N ALA A 5 0.08 -4.29 -16.04
CA ALA A 5 -1.33 -4.44 -16.39
C ALA A 5 -1.46 -4.70 -17.90
N GLU A 6 -0.85 -3.82 -18.71
CA GLU A 6 -0.76 -3.96 -20.18
C GLU A 6 -0.19 -5.32 -20.59
N ALA A 7 0.89 -5.79 -19.96
CA ALA A 7 1.54 -7.05 -20.29
C ALA A 7 0.82 -8.32 -19.80
N ARG A 8 -0.10 -8.23 -18.82
CA ARG A 8 -0.75 -9.41 -18.21
C ARG A 8 -2.22 -9.57 -18.53
N ARG A 9 -3.02 -8.50 -18.39
CA ARG A 9 -4.49 -8.56 -18.49
C ARG A 9 -5.10 -7.45 -19.33
N GLY A 10 -4.29 -6.51 -19.84
CA GLY A 10 -4.75 -5.24 -20.36
C GLY A 10 -5.04 -4.22 -19.26
N VAL A 11 -5.46 -3.03 -19.67
CA VAL A 11 -5.90 -1.94 -18.80
C VAL A 11 -7.42 -2.00 -18.69
N ASP A 12 -7.98 -1.72 -17.51
CA ASP A 12 -9.43 -1.74 -17.31
C ASP A 12 -10.14 -0.71 -18.21
N GLY A 13 -11.32 -1.06 -18.72
CA GLY A 13 -12.11 -0.16 -19.58
C GLY A 13 -12.46 1.17 -18.89
N THR A 14 -12.69 1.14 -17.57
CA THR A 14 -12.96 2.33 -16.76
C THR A 14 -11.75 3.27 -16.73
N ASP A 15 -10.54 2.72 -16.64
CA ASP A 15 -9.31 3.51 -16.62
C ASP A 15 -8.99 4.10 -18.00
N LEU A 16 -9.28 3.36 -19.08
CA LEU A 16 -9.18 3.90 -20.45
C LEU A 16 -10.17 5.04 -20.71
N VAL A 17 -11.41 4.93 -20.22
CA VAL A 17 -12.42 6.00 -20.31
C VAL A 17 -12.02 7.22 -19.47
N ARG A 18 -11.49 7.01 -18.25
CA ARG A 18 -10.92 8.09 -17.43
C ARG A 18 -9.79 8.81 -18.15
N GLU A 19 -8.87 8.07 -18.75
CA GLU A 19 -7.72 8.63 -19.49
C GLU A 19 -8.15 9.39 -20.75
N ALA A 20 -9.21 8.95 -21.45
CA ALA A 20 -9.80 9.68 -22.56
C ALA A 20 -10.44 10.99 -22.11
N CYS A 21 -11.27 10.95 -21.06
CA CYS A 21 -11.88 12.13 -20.44
C CYS A 21 -10.82 13.14 -19.96
N MET A 22 -9.73 12.67 -19.35
CA MET A 22 -8.60 13.52 -18.96
C MET A 22 -7.95 14.21 -20.17
N ARG A 23 -7.70 13.48 -21.27
CA ARG A 23 -7.13 14.07 -22.51
C ARG A 23 -8.04 15.16 -23.08
N GLU A 24 -9.36 14.94 -23.10
CA GLU A 24 -10.34 15.89 -23.61
C GLU A 24 -10.31 17.21 -22.82
N HIS A 25 -10.39 17.15 -21.49
CA HIS A 25 -10.34 18.34 -20.63
C HIS A 25 -9.00 19.10 -20.74
N ILE A 26 -7.89 18.38 -20.90
CA ILE A 26 -6.56 18.99 -21.11
C ILE A 26 -6.51 19.70 -22.47
N ALA A 27 -7.00 19.05 -23.54
CA ALA A 27 -7.03 19.61 -24.88
C ALA A 27 -7.94 20.85 -24.94
N GLU A 28 -9.13 20.80 -24.34
CA GLU A 28 -10.05 21.94 -24.24
C GLU A 28 -9.42 23.11 -23.48
N ALA A 29 -8.76 22.86 -22.35
CA ALA A 29 -8.09 23.90 -21.58
C ALA A 29 -6.98 24.58 -22.40
N LEU A 30 -6.17 23.80 -23.11
CA LEU A 30 -5.10 24.31 -23.98
C LEU A 30 -5.63 25.08 -25.20
N ALA A 31 -6.71 24.60 -25.83
CA ALA A 31 -7.37 25.28 -26.95
C ALA A 31 -7.94 26.65 -26.55
N ASN A 32 -8.42 26.78 -25.31
CA ASN A 32 -8.84 28.04 -24.70
C ASN A 32 -7.65 28.90 -24.19
N GLY A 33 -6.41 28.58 -24.56
CA GLY A 33 -5.20 29.34 -24.18
C GLY A 33 -4.81 29.24 -22.70
N ARG A 34 -5.42 28.32 -21.93
CA ARG A 34 -5.13 28.13 -20.50
C ARG A 34 -3.85 27.29 -20.33
N ARG A 35 -3.22 27.42 -19.17
CA ARG A 35 -2.07 26.59 -18.76
C ARG A 35 -2.51 25.65 -17.63
N PRO A 36 -3.04 24.45 -17.93
CA PRO A 36 -3.50 23.52 -16.91
C PRO A 36 -2.33 22.96 -16.09
N ALA A 37 -2.51 22.86 -14.78
CA ALA A 37 -1.68 22.04 -13.91
C ALA A 37 -2.44 20.74 -13.62
N VAL A 38 -1.81 19.59 -13.81
CA VAL A 38 -2.44 18.27 -13.65
C VAL A 38 -1.68 17.48 -12.59
N VAL A 39 -2.40 17.05 -11.55
CA VAL A 39 -1.89 16.10 -10.55
C VAL A 39 -2.47 14.73 -10.90
N VAL A 40 -1.61 13.77 -11.20
CA VAL A 40 -2.02 12.44 -11.67
C VAL A 40 -1.12 11.36 -11.07
N GLY A 41 -1.71 10.22 -10.70
CA GLY A 41 -0.95 9.04 -10.29
C GLY A 41 -0.20 8.43 -11.46
N ALA A 42 0.98 7.84 -11.20
CA ALA A 42 1.88 7.31 -12.24
C ALA A 42 1.19 6.38 -13.26
N PHE A 43 0.15 5.64 -12.85
CA PHE A 43 -0.61 4.73 -13.70
C PHE A 43 -1.34 5.41 -14.87
N HIS A 44 -1.91 6.61 -14.66
CA HIS A 44 -2.67 7.37 -15.68
C HIS A 44 -1.82 8.41 -16.41
N THR A 45 -0.49 8.39 -16.25
CA THR A 45 0.42 9.26 -17.03
C THR A 45 0.27 9.15 -18.56
N PRO A 46 -0.19 8.03 -19.17
CA PRO A 46 -0.53 8.01 -20.60
C PRO A 46 -1.59 9.03 -21.03
N ALA A 47 -2.44 9.54 -20.12
CA ALA A 47 -3.37 10.63 -20.41
C ALA A 47 -2.69 11.99 -20.65
N LEU A 48 -1.41 12.14 -20.31
CA LEU A 48 -0.63 13.36 -20.56
C LEU A 48 0.18 13.30 -21.86
N LEU A 49 0.24 12.15 -22.53
CA LEU A 49 1.01 11.97 -23.75
C LEU A 49 0.17 12.35 -25.00
N PRO A 50 0.81 12.82 -26.09
CA PRO A 50 0.15 12.97 -27.36
C PRO A 50 -0.47 11.63 -27.80
N TYR A 51 -1.78 11.61 -27.98
CA TYR A 51 -2.48 10.42 -28.43
C TYR A 51 -2.26 10.23 -29.93
N ALA A 52 -1.58 9.14 -30.31
CA ALA A 52 -1.51 8.73 -31.70
C ALA A 52 -2.89 8.20 -32.12
N GLU A 53 -3.54 8.87 -33.08
CA GLU A 53 -4.79 8.42 -33.66
C GLU A 53 -4.62 7.00 -34.25
N GLY A 54 -5.34 6.03 -33.67
CA GLY A 54 -5.28 4.62 -34.06
C GLY A 54 -5.26 3.60 -32.92
N ALA A 55 -4.94 4.02 -31.68
CA ALA A 55 -4.83 3.12 -30.53
C ALA A 55 -6.19 2.76 -29.88
N ALA A 56 -7.02 1.97 -30.58
CA ALA A 56 -8.29 1.41 -30.13
C ALA A 56 -9.41 2.41 -29.75
N THR A 57 -10.42 2.51 -30.61
CA THR A 57 -11.72 3.10 -30.26
C THR A 57 -12.41 2.28 -29.17
N ALA A 58 -12.81 2.92 -28.07
CA ALA A 58 -13.60 2.28 -27.02
C ALA A 58 -15.00 1.86 -27.54
N PRO A 59 -15.60 0.76 -27.03
CA PRO A 59 -17.00 0.46 -27.30
C PRO A 59 -17.93 1.51 -26.67
N ALA A 60 -19.09 1.74 -27.28
CA ALA A 60 -20.07 2.70 -26.77
C ALA A 60 -20.65 2.29 -25.40
N PRO A 61 -20.99 3.25 -24.52
CA PRO A 61 -21.59 2.95 -23.21
C PRO A 61 -23.02 2.44 -23.37
N GLY A 62 -23.28 1.16 -23.06
CA GLY A 62 -24.64 0.61 -23.18
C GLY A 62 -24.84 -0.90 -23.04
N ALA A 63 -23.85 -1.68 -22.58
CA ALA A 63 -24.03 -3.11 -22.30
C ALA A 63 -24.08 -3.37 -20.79
N PRO A 64 -25.04 -4.16 -20.26
CA PRO A 64 -25.14 -4.44 -18.83
C PRO A 64 -23.96 -5.31 -18.37
N HIS A 65 -23.30 -4.91 -17.28
CA HIS A 65 -22.32 -5.77 -16.61
C HIS A 65 -23.03 -6.99 -16.02
N ALA A 66 -22.54 -8.19 -16.36
CA ALA A 66 -22.84 -9.39 -15.60
C ALA A 66 -22.18 -9.29 -14.22
N ALA A 67 -22.93 -9.61 -13.17
CA ALA A 67 -22.52 -9.39 -11.79
C ALA A 67 -21.40 -10.35 -11.32
N ASP A 68 -20.51 -9.78 -10.52
CA ASP A 68 -19.64 -10.33 -9.46
C ASP A 68 -19.23 -11.82 -9.47
N ALA A 69 -17.91 -12.02 -9.41
CA ALA A 69 -17.31 -13.16 -8.70
C ALA A 69 -16.98 -12.70 -7.26
N PRO A 70 -17.23 -13.54 -6.23
CA PRO A 70 -17.33 -13.08 -4.85
C PRO A 70 -15.99 -12.76 -4.16
N ASP A 71 -16.06 -11.83 -3.20
CA ASP A 71 -15.00 -11.53 -2.24
C ASP A 71 -14.51 -12.77 -1.47
N VAL A 72 -13.21 -12.78 -1.17
CA VAL A 72 -12.60 -13.69 -0.19
C VAL A 72 -12.67 -13.02 1.19
N PRO A 73 -13.40 -13.58 2.17
CA PRO A 73 -13.57 -12.93 3.47
C PRO A 73 -12.33 -13.08 4.36
N ASP A 74 -11.90 -11.97 4.95
CA ASP A 74 -11.00 -11.94 6.12
C ASP A 74 -11.77 -12.39 7.38
N ALA A 75 -11.09 -13.02 8.34
CA ALA A 75 -11.73 -13.78 9.41
C ALA A 75 -11.96 -12.97 10.70
N GLY A 76 -13.17 -13.03 11.26
CA GLY A 76 -13.52 -12.33 12.51
C GLY A 76 -14.89 -12.67 13.13
N ASP A 77 -15.00 -13.84 13.76
CA ASP A 77 -15.81 -14.22 14.94
C ASP A 77 -17.19 -13.54 15.20
N THR A 78 -18.34 -14.24 15.22
CA THR A 78 -18.92 -15.05 16.33
C THR A 78 -20.38 -15.47 15.97
N PRO A 79 -21.19 -16.24 16.75
CA PRO A 79 -20.94 -17.58 17.29
C PRO A 79 -22.08 -18.64 17.05
N ARG A 80 -21.67 -19.90 16.81
CA ARG A 80 -22.30 -21.22 17.20
C ARG A 80 -23.75 -21.62 16.79
N ALA A 81 -23.88 -22.64 15.92
CA ALA A 81 -24.89 -23.74 16.05
C ALA A 81 -24.58 -25.06 15.25
N ALA A 82 -24.19 -26.11 15.98
CA ALA A 82 -24.28 -27.58 15.77
C ALA A 82 -24.38 -28.33 14.38
N LYS A 83 -23.46 -29.31 14.24
CA LYS A 83 -23.60 -30.74 13.80
C LYS A 83 -23.16 -31.15 12.36
N ALA A 84 -22.42 -32.27 12.31
CA ALA A 84 -21.77 -32.95 11.16
C ALA A 84 -22.52 -34.27 10.79
N PRO A 85 -22.07 -35.16 9.84
CA PRO A 85 -20.88 -35.20 8.96
C PRO A 85 -21.24 -35.33 7.45
N ASP A 86 -20.49 -35.84 6.46
CA ASP A 86 -19.20 -36.59 6.36
C ASP A 86 -18.52 -36.42 4.95
N ALA A 87 -17.47 -37.19 4.63
CA ALA A 87 -16.70 -37.17 3.36
C ALA A 87 -16.84 -38.47 2.51
N PRO A 88 -16.32 -38.51 1.25
CA PRO A 88 -14.93 -38.98 1.07
C PRO A 88 -14.11 -38.40 -0.12
N ARG A 89 -12.92 -37.89 0.25
CA ARG A 89 -11.56 -38.04 -0.35
C ARG A 89 -11.34 -38.62 -1.77
N ALA A 90 -10.61 -37.84 -2.59
CA ALA A 90 -9.57 -38.25 -3.56
C ALA A 90 -8.74 -36.98 -3.91
N ALA A 91 -7.46 -36.93 -4.30
CA ALA A 91 -6.26 -37.76 -4.31
C ALA A 91 -5.11 -36.82 -4.81
N LYS A 92 -3.81 -37.17 -4.66
CA LYS A 92 -2.67 -36.21 -4.79
C LYS A 92 -2.18 -35.90 -6.23
N ALA A 93 -1.60 -34.70 -6.40
CA ALA A 93 -0.43 -34.40 -7.24
C ALA A 93 0.31 -33.16 -6.66
N THR A 94 1.33 -33.33 -5.79
CA THR A 94 2.79 -33.35 -6.08
C THR A 94 3.42 -31.98 -6.41
N ASP A 95 4.27 -31.50 -5.50
CA ASP A 95 5.15 -30.32 -5.63
C ASP A 95 6.17 -30.43 -6.77
N ALA A 96 6.47 -29.29 -7.39
CA ALA A 96 7.73 -29.01 -8.09
C ALA A 96 8.02 -27.49 -8.04
N PRO A 97 9.29 -27.05 -7.92
CA PRO A 97 9.62 -25.66 -7.58
C PRO A 97 9.49 -24.69 -8.76
N ASN A 98 8.94 -23.51 -8.50
CA ASN A 98 8.79 -22.46 -9.50
C ASN A 98 10.11 -21.70 -9.76
N THR A 99 10.96 -22.23 -10.63
CA THR A 99 12.16 -21.56 -11.10
C THR A 99 11.83 -20.50 -12.16
N LEU A 100 11.83 -19.22 -11.77
CA LEU A 100 11.65 -18.09 -12.69
C LEU A 100 12.91 -17.88 -13.57
N ALA A 101 12.93 -18.54 -14.72
CA ALA A 101 13.93 -18.31 -15.75
C ALA A 101 13.69 -16.99 -16.50
N GLY A 102 14.71 -16.13 -16.52
CA GLY A 102 14.97 -15.08 -17.52
C GLY A 102 13.78 -14.29 -18.09
N ALA A 103 13.37 -13.22 -17.42
CA ALA A 103 12.54 -12.19 -18.06
C ALA A 103 13.33 -11.51 -19.21
N PRO A 104 12.75 -11.36 -20.42
CA PRO A 104 13.45 -10.74 -21.54
C PRO A 104 13.68 -9.25 -21.31
N LYS A 105 14.94 -8.82 -21.45
CA LYS A 105 15.35 -7.42 -21.31
C LYS A 105 14.91 -6.60 -22.54
N ALA A 106 13.68 -6.10 -22.52
CA ALA A 106 13.18 -5.18 -23.53
C ALA A 106 14.05 -3.90 -23.56
N PRO A 107 14.40 -3.35 -24.74
CA PRO A 107 15.24 -2.17 -24.84
C PRO A 107 14.50 -0.93 -24.34
N ALA A 108 15.23 -0.04 -23.64
CA ALA A 108 14.70 1.26 -23.27
C ALA A 108 14.33 2.04 -24.54
N ARG A 109 13.06 2.50 -24.62
CA ARG A 109 12.59 3.34 -25.71
C ARG A 109 13.05 4.78 -25.42
N GLU A 110 14.13 5.20 -26.10
CA GLU A 110 14.56 6.61 -26.11
C GLU A 110 13.36 7.51 -26.47
N PRO A 111 13.06 8.57 -25.70
CA PRO A 111 11.97 9.49 -26.02
C PRO A 111 12.31 10.26 -27.30
N GLY A 112 11.56 10.00 -28.37
CA GLY A 112 11.78 10.63 -29.68
C GLY A 112 11.69 12.14 -29.61
N ALA A 113 12.71 12.83 -30.13
CA ALA A 113 12.78 14.29 -30.17
C ALA A 113 11.76 14.89 -31.15
N GLY A 114 10.53 15.09 -30.68
CA GLY A 114 9.50 15.91 -31.32
C GLY A 114 9.10 17.05 -30.39
N VAL A 115 8.88 18.25 -30.93
CA VAL A 115 8.60 19.47 -30.15
C VAL A 115 7.18 19.44 -29.58
N ALA A 116 7.00 18.68 -28.50
CA ALA A 116 5.86 18.83 -27.62
C ALA A 116 6.01 20.17 -26.86
N ALA A 117 4.90 20.90 -26.68
CA ALA A 117 4.89 22.08 -25.83
C ALA A 117 5.46 21.72 -24.44
N ALA A 118 6.45 22.49 -23.97
CA ALA A 118 7.33 22.10 -22.87
C ALA A 118 6.57 21.84 -21.55
N CYS A 119 6.15 20.59 -21.35
CA CYS A 119 5.49 20.14 -20.15
C CYS A 119 6.53 20.00 -19.02
N THR A 120 6.45 20.86 -18.03
CA THR A 120 7.29 20.76 -16.83
C THR A 120 6.75 19.67 -15.91
N VAL A 121 7.27 18.45 -16.05
CA VAL A 121 6.94 17.35 -15.15
C VAL A 121 7.64 17.56 -13.81
N SER A 122 6.88 17.42 -12.72
CA SER A 122 7.39 17.49 -11.34
C SER A 122 6.95 16.24 -10.58
N LEU A 123 7.91 15.42 -10.16
CA LEU A 123 7.63 14.25 -9.32
C LEU A 123 7.47 14.71 -7.87
N ILE A 124 6.39 14.24 -7.22
CA ILE A 124 6.12 14.45 -5.80
C ILE A 124 6.40 13.11 -5.09
N PRO A 125 7.39 13.04 -4.17
CA PRO A 125 7.62 11.84 -3.40
C PRO A 125 6.45 11.62 -2.43
N TYR A 126 5.92 10.39 -2.38
CA TYR A 126 4.94 10.03 -1.35
C TYR A 126 5.61 9.99 0.03
N THR A 127 4.96 10.64 1.00
CA THR A 127 5.26 10.46 2.42
C THR A 127 4.44 9.31 2.97
N TYR A 128 4.88 8.70 4.07
CA TYR A 128 4.12 7.64 4.72
C TYR A 128 2.72 8.08 5.18
N PRO A 129 2.51 9.29 5.75
CA PRO A 129 1.18 9.82 6.00
C PRO A 129 0.28 9.94 4.74
N LEU A 130 0.84 10.25 3.56
CA LEU A 130 0.08 10.28 2.30
C LEU A 130 -0.15 8.88 1.70
N LEU A 131 0.72 7.92 2.04
CA LEU A 131 0.60 6.53 1.57
C LEU A 131 -0.35 5.71 2.45
N ASP A 132 -0.59 6.11 3.70
CA ASP A 132 -1.51 5.39 4.57
C ASP A 132 -2.97 5.48 4.10
N SER A 133 -3.71 4.37 4.12
CA SER A 133 -5.09 4.34 3.62
C SER A 133 -6.07 5.22 4.42
N ARG A 134 -5.76 5.61 5.66
CA ARG A 134 -6.55 6.58 6.44
C ARG A 134 -6.46 8.01 5.89
N SER A 135 -5.49 8.32 5.02
CA SER A 135 -5.41 9.61 4.32
C SER A 135 -6.55 9.84 3.32
N GLY A 136 -7.33 8.80 3.00
CA GLY A 136 -8.31 8.81 1.92
C GLY A 136 -7.74 8.38 0.56
N TYR A 137 -6.45 8.03 0.47
CA TYR A 137 -5.87 7.43 -0.73
C TYR A 137 -6.35 5.97 -0.88
N PRO A 138 -7.18 5.61 -1.90
CA PRO A 138 -7.83 4.29 -1.95
C PRO A 138 -6.87 3.12 -2.20
N ALA A 139 -5.73 3.38 -2.86
CA ALA A 139 -4.65 2.42 -3.04
C ALA A 139 -3.58 2.50 -1.92
N GLY A 140 -3.92 3.13 -0.79
CA GLY A 140 -3.02 3.32 0.34
C GLY A 140 -2.74 2.02 1.10
N ILE A 141 -1.57 1.98 1.72
CA ILE A 141 -1.07 0.85 2.49
C ILE A 141 -1.28 1.14 3.97
N ARG A 142 -2.02 0.30 4.70
CA ARG A 142 -2.25 0.54 6.14
C ARG A 142 -0.99 0.28 6.96
N ASP A 143 -0.62 1.27 7.78
CA ASP A 143 0.55 1.27 8.66
C ASP A 143 1.89 1.09 7.89
N PRO A 144 2.24 2.03 6.99
CA PRO A 144 3.35 1.86 6.04
C PRO A 144 4.74 1.71 6.69
N GLU A 145 5.02 2.29 7.86
CA GLU A 145 6.28 2.05 8.59
C GLU A 145 6.39 0.60 9.05
N TRP A 146 5.29 0.00 9.53
CA TRP A 146 5.25 -1.41 9.88
C TRP A 146 5.44 -2.29 8.63
N GLN A 147 4.70 -2.02 7.56
CA GLN A 147 4.81 -2.82 6.33
C GLN A 147 6.21 -2.76 5.71
N HIS A 148 6.86 -1.60 5.72
CA HIS A 148 8.27 -1.47 5.30
C HIS A 148 9.20 -2.30 6.19
N THR A 149 8.97 -2.33 7.50
CA THR A 149 9.79 -3.14 8.41
C THR A 149 9.58 -4.64 8.22
N VAL A 150 8.36 -5.08 7.88
CA VAL A 150 8.07 -6.47 7.48
C VAL A 150 8.74 -6.82 6.14
N LEU A 151 8.74 -5.89 5.19
CA LEU A 151 9.43 -6.04 3.91
C LEU A 151 10.95 -6.16 4.08
N ASP A 152 11.56 -5.31 4.92
CA ASP A 152 12.99 -5.36 5.27
C ASP A 152 13.38 -6.68 5.95
N ALA A 153 12.48 -7.27 6.75
CA ALA A 153 12.69 -8.60 7.35
C ALA A 153 12.65 -9.74 6.33
N ALA A 154 12.15 -9.51 5.10
CA ALA A 154 12.18 -10.44 3.96
C ALA A 154 11.66 -11.87 4.25
N GLY A 155 10.78 -12.02 5.24
CA GLY A 155 10.23 -13.31 5.67
C GLY A 155 11.04 -14.06 6.74
N ASP A 156 12.14 -13.51 7.26
CA ASP A 156 12.86 -14.07 8.43
C ASP A 156 12.06 -13.82 9.73
N PRO A 157 11.62 -14.87 10.44
CA PRO A 157 10.95 -14.75 11.74
C PRO A 157 11.80 -14.03 12.80
N SER A 158 13.13 -14.16 12.75
CA SER A 158 14.06 -13.59 13.73
C SER A 158 14.18 -12.08 13.55
N ALA A 159 14.41 -11.62 12.32
CA ALA A 159 14.38 -10.21 11.96
C ALA A 159 13.02 -9.56 12.27
N LEU A 160 11.91 -10.27 12.06
CA LEU A 160 10.57 -9.77 12.40
C LEU A 160 10.33 -9.68 13.92
N HIS A 161 10.84 -10.63 14.72
CA HIS A 161 10.81 -10.52 16.17
C HIS A 161 11.64 -9.33 16.69
N GLU A 162 12.83 -9.12 16.13
CA GLU A 162 13.68 -7.96 16.40
C GLU A 162 13.00 -6.63 16.00
N ALA A 163 12.27 -6.61 14.89
CA ALA A 163 11.44 -5.48 14.47
C ALA A 163 10.27 -5.20 15.43
N LEU A 164 9.62 -6.25 15.93
CA LEU A 164 8.56 -6.17 16.94
C LEU A 164 9.09 -5.54 18.23
N VAL A 165 10.25 -5.98 18.73
CA VAL A 165 10.92 -5.41 19.92
C VAL A 165 11.18 -3.91 19.73
N ARG A 166 11.81 -3.51 18.62
CA ARG A 166 12.06 -2.09 18.30
C ARG A 166 10.77 -1.28 18.21
N THR A 167 9.71 -1.86 17.64
CA THR A 167 8.41 -1.19 17.51
C THR A 167 7.72 -1.02 18.85
N ALA A 168 7.70 -2.04 19.72
CA ALA A 168 7.15 -1.94 21.07
C ALA A 168 7.88 -0.88 21.92
N VAL A 169 9.21 -0.81 21.82
CA VAL A 169 10.01 0.25 22.47
C VAL A 169 9.61 1.64 21.95
N ARG A 170 9.45 1.81 20.62
CA ARG A 170 8.98 3.07 20.02
C ARG A 170 7.58 3.47 20.50
N VAL A 171 6.64 2.53 20.65
CA VAL A 171 5.31 2.80 21.22
C VAL A 171 5.42 3.28 22.67
N CYS A 172 6.25 2.64 23.50
CA CYS A 172 6.45 3.06 24.89
C CYS A 172 7.12 4.46 24.97
N VAL A 173 8.09 4.77 24.10
CA VAL A 173 8.65 6.14 23.97
C VAL A 173 7.54 7.13 23.61
N ALA A 174 6.74 6.82 22.60
CA ALA A 174 5.68 7.69 22.09
C ALA A 174 4.54 7.94 23.11
N LEU A 175 4.37 7.04 24.09
CA LEU A 175 3.45 7.20 25.23
C LEU A 175 4.06 8.03 26.36
N ARG A 176 5.36 7.88 26.66
CA ARG A 176 6.07 8.71 27.65
C ARG A 176 6.11 10.18 27.25
N GLU A 177 6.28 10.47 25.96
CA GLU A 177 6.16 11.84 25.42
C GLU A 177 4.75 12.44 25.60
N GLN A 178 3.72 11.60 25.76
CA GLN A 178 2.35 12.00 26.11
C GLN A 178 2.10 11.96 27.62
N GLY A 179 3.14 11.88 28.46
CA GLY A 179 3.03 11.84 29.93
C GLY A 179 2.66 10.49 30.55
N HIS A 180 2.58 9.41 29.78
CA HIS A 180 2.21 8.08 30.29
C HIS A 180 3.45 7.24 30.61
N PRO A 181 3.66 6.78 31.85
CA PRO A 181 4.96 6.28 32.34
C PRO A 181 5.34 4.84 31.91
N TYR A 182 4.88 4.36 30.75
CA TYR A 182 5.17 3.02 30.25
C TYR A 182 6.68 2.84 29.95
N GLY A 183 7.27 1.77 30.45
CA GLY A 183 8.71 1.50 30.44
C GLY A 183 9.13 0.21 29.72
N PRO A 184 10.38 -0.25 29.94
CA PRO A 184 10.90 -1.47 29.33
C PRO A 184 10.15 -2.75 29.76
N ALA A 185 9.57 -2.76 30.96
CA ALA A 185 8.76 -3.88 31.45
C ALA A 185 7.49 -4.05 30.60
N ASP A 186 6.77 -2.95 30.34
CA ASP A 186 5.58 -2.93 29.50
C ASP A 186 5.91 -3.30 28.05
N GLY A 187 7.02 -2.79 27.51
CA GLY A 187 7.50 -3.15 26.17
C GLY A 187 7.86 -4.63 26.04
N ARG A 188 8.50 -5.23 27.05
CA ARG A 188 8.79 -6.68 27.12
C ARG A 188 7.49 -7.49 27.16
N GLU A 189 6.51 -7.02 27.93
CA GLU A 189 5.22 -7.70 28.08
C GLU A 189 4.38 -7.65 26.79
N VAL A 190 4.38 -6.52 26.07
CA VAL A 190 3.82 -6.42 24.71
C VAL A 190 4.46 -7.44 23.76
N VAL A 191 5.79 -7.55 23.75
CA VAL A 191 6.51 -8.52 22.90
C VAL A 191 6.16 -9.95 23.28
N ARG A 192 6.06 -10.26 24.59
CA ARG A 192 5.66 -11.59 25.07
C ARG A 192 4.26 -11.95 24.60
N VAL A 193 3.27 -11.08 24.85
CA VAL A 193 1.87 -11.31 24.49
C VAL A 193 1.70 -11.45 22.97
N ALA A 194 2.37 -10.62 22.17
CA ALA A 194 2.37 -10.77 20.71
C ALA A 194 2.98 -12.12 20.25
N GLY A 195 4.05 -12.57 20.92
CA GLY A 195 4.63 -13.91 20.73
C GLY A 195 3.68 -15.05 21.09
N ASP A 196 2.90 -14.91 22.15
CA ASP A 196 1.89 -15.89 22.56
C ASP A 196 0.70 -15.92 21.59
N LEU A 197 0.21 -14.77 21.15
CA LEU A 197 -0.85 -14.67 20.14
C LEU A 197 -0.43 -15.30 18.80
N ALA A 198 0.81 -15.07 18.35
CA ALA A 198 1.35 -15.72 17.15
C ALA A 198 1.34 -17.26 17.28
N ARG A 199 1.77 -17.79 18.42
CA ARG A 199 1.76 -19.23 18.70
C ARG A 199 0.35 -19.81 18.77
N LEU A 200 -0.62 -19.08 19.34
CA LEU A 200 -2.03 -19.49 19.37
C LEU A 200 -2.71 -19.45 17.99
N ARG A 201 -2.10 -18.77 17.02
CA ARG A 201 -2.59 -18.62 15.63
C ARG A 201 -1.78 -19.45 14.63
N ASP A 202 -0.90 -20.34 15.10
CA ASP A 202 0.04 -21.12 14.29
C ASP A 202 0.89 -20.26 13.31
N LEU A 203 1.19 -19.02 13.69
CA LEU A 203 2.00 -18.09 12.90
C LEU A 203 3.50 -18.25 13.21
N PRO A 204 4.38 -18.16 12.19
CA PRO A 204 5.83 -18.31 12.38
C PRO A 204 6.47 -17.16 13.17
N ALA A 205 5.85 -15.98 13.19
CA ALA A 205 6.24 -14.81 13.97
C ALA A 205 5.05 -13.86 14.15
N PRO A 206 5.09 -12.95 15.15
CA PRO A 206 4.00 -11.98 15.36
C PRO A 206 3.92 -10.95 14.24
N GLY A 207 2.72 -10.83 13.67
CA GLY A 207 2.41 -9.84 12.66
C GLY A 207 1.82 -8.56 13.25
N ARG A 208 1.20 -7.78 12.36
CA ARG A 208 0.54 -6.51 12.71
C ARG A 208 -0.62 -6.70 13.70
N GLY A 209 -1.40 -7.77 13.54
CA GLY A 209 -2.55 -8.07 14.39
C GLY A 209 -2.14 -8.35 15.82
N GLU A 210 -1.16 -9.25 15.98
CA GLU A 210 -0.62 -9.68 17.28
C GLU A 210 -0.01 -8.49 18.04
N LEU A 211 0.73 -7.62 17.35
CA LEU A 211 1.26 -6.39 17.94
C LEU A 211 0.15 -5.45 18.43
N LEU A 212 -0.87 -5.19 17.61
CA LEU A 212 -1.95 -4.26 17.96
C LEU A 212 -2.78 -4.77 19.14
N GLU A 213 -3.07 -6.06 19.16
CA GLU A 213 -3.81 -6.70 20.24
C GLU A 213 -2.98 -6.78 21.53
N ALA A 214 -1.69 -7.10 21.46
CA ALA A 214 -0.79 -7.05 22.60
C ALA A 214 -0.66 -5.63 23.19
N VAL A 215 -0.53 -4.60 22.35
CA VAL A 215 -0.49 -3.20 22.82
C VAL A 215 -1.81 -2.78 23.48
N GLN A 216 -2.96 -3.17 22.92
CA GLN A 216 -4.27 -2.86 23.51
C GLN A 216 -4.47 -3.59 24.85
N THR A 217 -4.08 -4.87 24.93
CA THR A 217 -4.15 -5.67 26.15
C THR A 217 -3.25 -5.12 27.25
N VAL A 218 -1.96 -4.92 26.97
CA VAL A 218 -0.94 -4.59 27.97
C VAL A 218 -0.94 -3.11 28.33
N LEU A 219 -0.99 -2.21 27.34
CA LEU A 219 -0.91 -0.77 27.58
C LEU A 219 -2.30 -0.16 27.76
N GLY A 220 -3.23 -0.47 26.85
CA GLY A 220 -4.60 0.07 26.85
C GLY A 220 -5.50 -0.47 27.96
N ARG A 221 -5.31 -1.73 28.40
CA ARG A 221 -6.01 -2.36 29.54
C ARG A 221 -7.55 -2.31 29.45
N GLY A 222 -8.09 -2.22 28.23
CA GLY A 222 -9.54 -2.08 27.97
C GLY A 222 -10.09 -0.66 28.13
N GLU A 223 -9.27 0.33 28.50
CA GLU A 223 -9.69 1.73 28.56
C GLU A 223 -9.81 2.32 27.15
N THR A 224 -11.01 2.74 26.74
CA THR A 224 -11.26 3.35 25.42
C THR A 224 -11.05 4.88 25.42
N TYR A 225 -11.22 5.52 26.57
CA TYR A 225 -10.98 6.95 26.79
C TYR A 225 -9.68 7.16 27.58
N GLY A 226 -9.15 8.40 27.58
CA GLY A 226 -7.87 8.71 28.24
C GLY A 226 -6.71 7.90 27.63
N THR A 227 -6.18 6.95 28.40
CA THR A 227 -5.11 6.01 28.03
C THR A 227 -5.34 5.39 26.65
N GLY A 228 -6.55 4.94 26.34
CA GLY A 228 -6.89 4.33 25.05
C GLY A 228 -6.61 5.25 23.85
N ARG A 229 -6.89 6.56 23.98
CA ARG A 229 -6.58 7.53 22.92
C ARG A 229 -5.08 7.80 22.82
N ALA A 230 -4.37 7.84 23.94
CA ALA A 230 -2.91 8.01 23.92
C ALA A 230 -2.21 6.81 23.26
N VAL A 231 -2.71 5.60 23.51
CA VAL A 231 -2.27 4.35 22.86
C VAL A 231 -2.59 4.37 21.36
N ALA A 232 -3.81 4.76 20.97
CA ALA A 232 -4.18 4.88 19.56
C ALA A 232 -3.29 5.89 18.80
N HIS A 233 -3.02 7.05 19.40
CA HIS A 233 -2.17 8.08 18.80
C HIS A 233 -0.68 7.68 18.78
N ALA A 234 -0.19 6.97 19.80
CA ALA A 234 1.15 6.39 19.80
C ALA A 234 1.31 5.32 18.71
N LEU A 235 0.32 4.43 18.55
CA LEU A 235 0.29 3.43 17.48
C LEU A 235 0.25 4.09 16.10
N GLU A 236 -0.63 5.06 15.88
CA GLU A 236 -0.68 5.82 14.63
C GLU A 236 0.68 6.44 14.29
N ARG A 237 1.28 7.20 15.22
CA ARG A 237 2.57 7.86 14.98
C ARG A 237 3.72 6.88 14.72
N VAL A 238 3.72 5.72 15.40
CA VAL A 238 4.80 4.73 15.26
C VAL A 238 4.62 3.83 14.02
N LEU A 239 3.39 3.41 13.72
CA LEU A 239 3.09 2.44 12.66
C LEU A 239 2.81 3.10 11.30
N VAL A 240 2.36 4.35 11.27
CA VAL A 240 2.40 5.17 10.03
C VAL A 240 3.82 5.66 9.80
N GLY A 241 4.46 6.23 10.82
CA GLY A 241 5.78 6.87 10.68
C GLY A 241 5.75 8.12 9.79
N THR A 242 6.93 8.66 9.50
CA THR A 242 7.10 9.95 8.83
C THR A 242 8.09 9.91 7.66
N ARG A 243 8.48 8.72 7.18
CA ARG A 243 9.43 8.60 6.07
C ARG A 243 8.85 9.20 4.79
N THR A 244 9.73 9.77 3.97
CA THR A 244 9.43 10.26 2.63
C THR A 244 10.18 9.39 1.63
N GLY A 245 9.47 8.89 0.61
CA GLY A 245 10.09 8.17 -0.49
C GLY A 245 11.10 9.05 -1.23
N ARG A 246 12.05 8.44 -1.94
CA ARG A 246 12.99 9.17 -2.80
C ARG A 246 12.81 8.73 -4.24
N PRO A 247 12.79 9.67 -5.22
CA PRO A 247 12.86 9.29 -6.62
C PRO A 247 14.19 8.55 -6.89
N THR A 248 14.20 7.66 -7.88
CA THR A 248 15.44 7.03 -8.36
C THR A 248 16.39 8.11 -8.91
N PRO A 249 17.73 7.98 -8.78
CA PRO A 249 18.69 8.92 -9.37
C PRO A 249 18.55 9.11 -10.89
N ALA A 250 17.91 8.16 -11.59
CA ALA A 250 17.60 8.25 -13.01
C ALA A 250 16.30 9.03 -13.33
N ALA A 251 15.56 9.48 -12.32
CA ALA A 251 14.32 10.22 -12.52
C ALA A 251 14.59 11.66 -12.97
N PRO A 252 13.75 12.26 -13.84
CA PRO A 252 13.86 13.67 -14.19
C PRO A 252 13.81 14.56 -12.95
N ARG A 253 14.70 15.55 -12.88
CA ARG A 253 14.65 16.54 -11.79
C ARG A 253 13.37 17.36 -11.88
N SER A 254 12.61 17.33 -10.80
CA SER A 254 11.38 18.09 -10.62
C SER A 254 11.64 19.59 -10.69
N GLY A 255 10.79 20.35 -11.38
CA GLY A 255 10.82 21.81 -11.33
C GLY A 255 10.53 22.37 -9.93
N LEU A 256 9.87 21.56 -9.08
CA LEU A 256 9.64 21.83 -7.66
C LEU A 256 10.78 21.35 -6.74
N GLY A 257 11.84 20.73 -7.28
CA GLY A 257 12.97 20.16 -6.50
C GLY A 257 13.50 21.09 -5.40
N PRO A 258 13.81 22.37 -5.67
CA PRO A 258 14.28 23.32 -4.66
C PRO A 258 13.34 23.57 -3.48
N ALA A 259 12.05 23.26 -3.61
CA ALA A 259 11.03 23.42 -2.57
C ALA A 259 10.68 22.09 -1.85
N VAL A 260 11.28 20.97 -2.28
CA VAL A 260 11.00 19.61 -1.76
C VAL A 260 12.28 18.92 -1.24
N GLU A 261 13.46 19.39 -1.67
CA GLU A 261 14.79 18.87 -1.26
C GLU A 261 15.48 19.72 -0.17
N ALA A 262 14.85 20.80 0.29
CA ALA A 262 15.36 21.74 1.31
C ALA A 262 14.86 21.41 2.73
#